data_AF-A0A4Q4PWZ8-F1
#
_entry.id   AF-A0A4Q4PWZ8-F1
#
_cell.length_a   1.000
_cell.length_b   1.000
_cell.length_c   1.000
_cell.angle_alpha   90.00
_cell.angle_beta   90.00
_cell.angle_gamma   90.00
#
_symmetry.space_group_name_H-M   'P 1'
#
loop_
_entity.id
_entity.type
_entity.pdbx_description
1 polymer ?
#
loop_
_entity_poly.entity_id
_entity_poly.type
_entity_poly.pdbx_seq_one_letter_code
_entity_poly.pdbx_strand_id
1 'polypeptide(L)' 'MKGQDVVISNVGLSGAPHQQIFVDAALATGVKRFFPAEYGTDTRDFKTNEINP' A
#
# COMPACT_ATOMS: atom_id res chain seq x y z
N MET A 1 10.34 -10.56 4.81
CA MET A 1 10.63 -10.61 3.36
C MET A 1 12.10 -10.93 3.19
N LYS A 2 12.52 -11.72 2.19
CA LYS A 2 13.94 -12.05 1.97
C LYS A 2 14.19 -12.20 0.48
N GLY A 3 15.00 -11.31 -0.09
CA GLY A 3 15.42 -11.34 -1.49
C GLY A 3 14.40 -10.81 -2.49
N GLN A 4 13.39 -10.03 -2.06
CA GLN A 4 12.46 -9.36 -2.97
C GLN A 4 12.99 -7.95 -3.30
N ASP A 5 13.01 -7.60 -4.58
CA ASP A 5 13.25 -6.21 -5.00
C ASP A 5 12.03 -5.32 -4.77
N VAL A 6 10.83 -5.88 -4.89
CA VAL A 6 9.56 -5.14 -4.84
C VAL A 6 8.51 -5.93 -4.06
N VAL A 7 7.66 -5.21 -3.33
CA VAL A 7 6.47 -5.75 -2.67
C VAL A 7 5.23 -5.04 -3.23
N ILE A 8 4.22 -5.83 -3.58
CA ILE A 8 2.93 -5.35 -4.08
C ILE A 8 1.86 -5.86 -3.13
N SER A 9 1.20 -4.96 -2.41
CA SER A 9 0.13 -5.29 -1.48
C SER A 9 -1.21 -5.30 -2.21
N ASN A 10 -1.89 -6.45 -2.21
CA ASN A 10 -3.23 -6.61 -2.78
C ASN A 10 -4.23 -7.10 -1.73
N VAL A 11 -4.08 -6.62 -0.49
CA VAL A 11 -5.03 -6.92 0.57
C VAL A 11 -6.37 -6.24 0.31
N GLY A 12 -7.47 -6.91 0.66
CA GLY A 12 -8.80 -6.31 0.59
C GLY A 12 -9.04 -5.27 1.69
N LEU A 13 -10.23 -4.67 1.70
CA LEU A 13 -10.61 -3.59 2.63
C LEU A 13 -10.32 -3.93 4.10
N SER A 14 -10.59 -5.17 4.53
CA SER A 14 -10.31 -5.61 5.90
C SER A 14 -8.82 -5.65 6.25
N GLY A 15 -7.94 -5.78 5.26
CA GLY A 15 -6.48 -5.79 5.44
C GLY A 15 -5.84 -4.42 5.28
N ALA A 16 -6.54 -3.43 4.71
CA ALA A 16 -5.99 -2.10 4.45
C ALA A 16 -5.43 -1.41 5.72
N PRO A 17 -6.10 -1.46 6.89
CA PRO A 17 -5.57 -0.88 8.14
C PRO A 17 -4.30 -1.56 8.66
N HIS A 18 -3.96 -2.75 8.15
CA HIS A 18 -2.86 -3.58 8.66
C HIS A 18 -1.61 -3.58 7.78
N GLN A 19 -1.59 -2.79 6.70
CA GLN A 19 -0.46 -2.78 5.73
C GLN A 19 0.87 -2.29 6.32
N GLN A 20 0.84 -1.59 7.45
CA GLN A 20 2.05 -1.11 8.14
C GLN A 20 3.03 -2.27 8.44
N ILE A 21 2.51 -3.46 8.78
CA ILE A 21 3.34 -4.65 9.03
C ILE A 21 4.17 -5.03 7.79
N PHE A 22 3.60 -4.89 6.59
CA PHE A 22 4.30 -5.16 5.34
C PHE A 22 5.32 -4.07 5.02
N VAL A 23 5.01 -2.82 5.33
CA VAL A 23 5.93 -1.68 5.18
C VAL A 23 7.16 -1.88 6.07
N ASP A 24 6.96 -2.18 7.34
CA ASP A 24 8.05 -2.41 8.31
C ASP A 24 8.93 -3.58 7.87
N ALA A 25 8.31 -4.68 7.41
CA ALA A 25 9.04 -5.82 6.87
C ALA A 25 9.83 -5.50 5.60
N ALA A 26 9.28 -4.65 4.71
CA ALA A 26 9.95 -4.22 3.49
C ALA A 26 11.16 -3.33 3.80
N LEU A 27 11.02 -2.39 4.73
CA LEU A 27 12.09 -1.54 5.23
C LEU A 27 13.21 -2.35 5.87
N ALA A 28 12.88 -3.28 6.77
CA ALA A 28 13.86 -4.10 7.47
C ALA A 28 14.70 -5.01 6.56
N THR A 29 14.26 -5.19 5.31
CA THR A 29 14.86 -6.17 4.37
C THR A 29 15.42 -5.52 3.11
N GLY A 30 15.38 -4.19 3.02
CA GLY A 30 15.98 -3.44 1.91
C GLY A 30 15.22 -3.57 0.59
N VAL A 31 13.91 -3.83 0.63
CA VAL A 31 13.06 -3.81 -0.57
C VAL A 31 13.17 -2.44 -1.24
N LYS A 32 13.36 -2.41 -2.56
CA LYS A 32 13.59 -1.18 -3.33
C LYS A 32 12.31 -0.38 -3.58
N ARG A 33 11.14 -1.05 -3.59
CA ARG A 33 9.84 -0.40 -3.75
C ARG A 33 8.69 -1.17 -3.10
N PHE A 34 7.78 -0.45 -2.47
CA PHE A 34 6.53 -0.97 -1.92
C PHE A 34 5.33 -0.30 -2.63
N PHE A 35 4.40 -1.10 -3.14
CA PHE A 35 3.13 -0.63 -3.70
C PHE A 35 1.99 -0.97 -2.71
N PRO A 36 1.29 0.02 -2.15
CA PRO A 36 0.16 -0.22 -1.24
C PRO A 36 -1.09 -0.67 -2.00
N ALA A 37 -2.06 -1.24 -1.27
CA ALA A 37 -3.37 -1.63 -1.79
C ALA A 37 -4.29 -0.41 -1.99
N GLU A 38 -3.96 0.44 -2.97
CA GLU A 38 -4.62 1.73 -3.25
C GLU A 38 -5.27 1.77 -4.64
N TYR A 39 -5.63 0.64 -5.23
CA TYR A 39 -6.08 0.50 -6.64
C TYR A 39 -7.45 1.15 -6.96
N GLY A 40 -7.87 2.17 -6.21
CA GLY A 40 -9.05 2.99 -6.43
C GLY A 40 -8.66 4.41 -6.87
N THR A 41 -9.36 5.40 -6.32
CA THR A 41 -9.14 6.82 -6.58
C THR A 41 -7.93 7.36 -5.84
N ASP A 42 -7.32 8.44 -6.36
CA ASP A 42 -6.27 9.18 -5.64
C ASP A 42 -6.87 9.84 -4.38
N THR A 43 -6.53 9.31 -3.21
CA THR A 43 -6.99 9.82 -1.91
C THR A 43 -6.44 11.21 -1.58
N ARG A 44 -5.51 11.75 -2.37
CA ARG A 44 -4.95 13.10 -2.22
C ARG A 44 -5.52 14.10 -3.21
N ASP A 45 -6.31 13.67 -4.20
CA ASP A 45 -7.00 14.59 -5.10
C ASP A 45 -8.30 15.07 -4.47
N PHE A 46 -8.33 16.36 -4.11
CA PHE A 46 -9.48 17.00 -3.48
C PHE A 46 -10.76 16.88 -4.33
N LYS A 47 -10.66 17.05 -5.65
CA LYS A 47 -11.82 16.99 -6.54
C LYS A 47 -12.43 15.58 -6.57
N THR A 48 -11.57 14.57 -6.60
CA THR A 48 -12.02 13.18 -6.55
C THR A 48 -12.60 12.82 -5.20
N ASN A 49 -12.02 13.32 -4.10
CA ASN A 49 -12.53 13.10 -2.75
C ASN A 49 -13.92 13.73 -2.50
N GLU A 50 -14.27 14.84 -3.16
CA GLU A 50 -15.60 15.45 -3.05
C GLU A 50 -16.73 14.57 -3.61
N ILE A 51 -16.41 13.66 -4.53
CA ILE A 51 -17.38 12.79 -5.21
C ILE A 51 -17.19 11.30 -4.88
N ASN A 52 -16.22 10.97 -4.03
CA ASN A 52 -15.94 9.59 -3.63
C ASN A 52 -17.05 9.12 -2.66
N PRO A 53 -17.78 8.03 -2.99
CA PRO A 53 -18.94 7.57 -2.22
C PRO A 53 -18.62 7.10 -0.79
#